data_AF-A0A7X4A155-F1
#
_entry.id   AF-A0A7X4A155-F1
#
_cell.length_a   1.000
_cell.length_b   1.000
_cell.length_c   1.000
_cell.angle_alpha   90.00
_cell.angle_beta   90.00
_cell.angle_gamma   90.00
#
_symmetry.space_group_name_H-M   'P 1'
#
loop_
_entity.id
_entity.type
_entity.pdbx_description
1 polymer ?
#
loop_
_entity_poly.entity_id
_entity_poly.type
_entity_poly.pdbx_seq_one_letter_code
_entity_poly.pdbx_strand_id
1 'polypeptide(L)'
;MPKRPRPVDNDQEPGSGIVYVLTNEAMPGLVKIGRTTQDDPQVRMDQLYNGATGVPVPFDCVMAVRVEDPRSAEKALHAAFGPQRINPGREFFEIDPAQVAALLDVIGFEDVTPEVKEDNKSIPEAELSASEKLRKRRPNLNFADMGIPVGSVLHAATGDGEIEVVGERKVSFQGQEMSITQATKLYLQRPYPVAPAPYWIYEGRSLSDIYVETYGGWQDAT
;
A
#
# COMPACT_ATOMS: atom_id res chain seq x y z
N MET A 1 39.09 30.72 18.24
CA MET A 1 37.74 30.52 18.83
C MET A 1 37.42 29.05 18.83
N PRO A 2 37.03 28.44 19.96
CA PRO A 2 36.59 27.04 19.96
C PRO A 2 35.24 26.93 19.24
N LYS A 3 35.11 25.95 18.35
CA LYS A 3 33.84 25.64 17.66
C LYS A 3 32.79 25.29 18.71
N ARG A 4 31.59 25.87 18.60
CA ARG A 4 30.45 25.48 19.44
C ARG A 4 30.24 23.96 19.32
N PRO A 5 30.05 23.22 20.42
CA PRO A 5 29.66 21.83 20.33
C PRO A 5 28.36 21.74 19.53
N ARG A 6 28.26 20.74 18.64
CA ARG A 6 26.99 20.43 17.96
C ARG A 6 25.98 20.07 19.06
N PRO A 7 24.69 20.44 18.91
CA PRO A 7 23.66 19.93 19.79
C PRO A 7 23.77 18.40 19.77
N VAL A 8 23.95 17.82 20.96
CA VAL A 8 23.81 16.38 21.14
C VAL A 8 22.33 16.13 20.87
N ASP A 9 22.02 15.37 19.82
CA ASP A 9 20.65 14.89 19.60
C ASP A 9 20.24 14.19 20.89
N ASN A 10 19.24 14.75 21.56
CA ASN A 10 18.73 14.20 22.81
C ASN A 10 18.16 12.83 22.45
N ASP A 11 18.78 11.76 22.94
CA ASP A 11 18.29 10.39 22.85
C ASP A 11 16.87 10.37 23.46
N GLN A 12 15.86 10.47 22.60
CA GLN A 12 14.50 10.09 22.97
C GLN A 12 14.56 8.61 23.32
N GLU A 13 14.12 8.27 24.53
CA GLU A 13 13.74 6.91 24.92
C GLU A 13 13.07 6.20 23.73
N PRO A 14 13.39 4.92 23.44
CA PRO A 14 12.78 4.17 22.36
C PRO A 14 11.29 3.99 22.66
N GLY A 15 10.50 4.98 22.24
CA GLY A 15 9.06 4.94 22.25
C GLY A 15 8.59 4.17 21.03
N SER A 16 7.72 3.19 21.26
CA SER A 16 7.01 2.54 20.17
C SER A 16 6.32 3.59 19.31
N GLY A 17 6.25 3.33 18.01
CA GLY A 17 5.50 4.20 17.10
C GLY A 17 4.98 3.40 15.93
N ILE A 18 4.55 4.11 14.89
CA ILE A 18 4.00 3.49 13.70
C ILE A 18 4.89 3.74 12.51
N VAL A 19 5.03 2.70 11.68
CA VAL A 19 5.50 2.81 10.30
C VAL A 19 4.34 2.47 9.37
N TYR A 20 4.20 3.22 8.29
CA TYR A 20 3.07 3.10 7.36
C TYR A 20 3.50 3.20 5.89
N VAL A 21 2.62 2.68 5.04
CA VAL A 21 2.72 2.64 3.59
C VAL A 21 1.48 3.29 3.01
N LEU A 22 1.68 4.36 2.25
CA LEU A 22 0.60 5.16 1.66
C LEU A 22 0.69 5.15 0.14
N THR A 23 -0.47 5.19 -0.52
CA THR A 23 -0.61 5.40 -1.96
C THR A 23 -1.49 6.61 -2.23
N ASN A 24 -1.44 7.16 -3.44
CA ASN A 24 -2.28 8.29 -3.83
C ASN A 24 -2.81 8.07 -5.24
N GLU A 25 -4.12 8.19 -5.46
CA GLU A 25 -4.74 7.94 -6.78
C GLU A 25 -4.28 8.95 -7.86
N ALA A 26 -3.77 10.12 -7.46
CA ALA A 26 -3.16 11.08 -8.40
C ALA A 26 -1.67 10.80 -8.67
N MET A 27 -1.06 9.82 -7.99
CA MET A 27 0.32 9.38 -8.20
C MET A 27 0.40 7.84 -8.33
N PRO A 28 -0.20 7.23 -9.38
CA PRO A 28 -0.16 5.78 -9.57
C PRO A 28 1.28 5.24 -9.64
N GLY A 29 1.52 4.08 -9.05
CA GLY A 29 2.85 3.44 -9.03
C GLY A 29 3.82 4.02 -7.99
N LEU A 30 3.46 5.10 -7.29
CA LEU A 30 4.28 5.67 -6.22
C LEU A 30 3.74 5.32 -4.84
N VAL A 31 4.66 4.89 -3.98
CA VAL A 31 4.42 4.56 -2.58
C VAL A 31 5.18 5.54 -1.70
N LYS A 32 4.50 6.07 -0.69
CA LYS A 32 5.13 6.83 0.40
C LYS A 32 5.32 5.91 1.61
N ILE A 33 6.56 5.82 2.08
CA ILE A 33 6.92 5.11 3.31
C ILE A 33 7.28 6.15 4.36
N GLY A 34 6.60 6.14 5.51
CA GLY A 34 6.89 7.07 6.58
C GLY A 34 6.59 6.50 7.96
N ARG A 35 6.85 7.31 8.99
CA ARG A 35 6.59 6.95 10.39
C ARG A 35 5.91 8.06 11.19
N THR A 36 5.44 7.71 12.38
CA THR A 36 5.08 8.64 13.45
C THR A 36 5.49 8.08 14.81
N THR A 37 5.85 8.97 15.74
CA THR A 37 6.18 8.64 17.14
C THR A 37 5.06 9.02 18.10
N GLN A 38 3.94 9.55 17.61
CA GLN A 38 2.78 9.86 18.45
C GLN A 38 1.89 8.64 18.56
N ASP A 39 1.56 8.27 19.80
CA ASP A 39 0.63 7.19 20.12
C ASP A 39 -0.84 7.54 19.84
N ASP A 40 -1.14 8.81 19.53
CA ASP A 40 -2.50 9.29 19.24
C ASP A 40 -2.86 9.06 17.75
N PRO A 41 -3.83 8.19 17.43
CA PRO A 41 -4.30 7.95 16.08
C PRO A 41 -4.94 9.18 15.41
N GLN A 42 -5.54 10.10 16.16
CA GLN A 42 -6.21 11.28 15.59
C GLN A 42 -5.20 12.34 15.11
N VAL A 43 -4.16 12.65 15.89
CA VAL A 43 -3.12 13.62 15.47
C VAL A 43 -2.30 13.09 14.30
N ARG A 44 -2.22 11.76 14.19
CA ARG A 44 -1.59 10.98 13.13
C ARG A 44 -2.30 11.08 11.79
N MET A 45 -3.61 11.26 11.73
CA MET A 45 -4.38 11.23 10.49
C MET A 45 -4.38 12.56 9.75
N ASP A 46 -4.55 13.67 10.48
CA ASP A 46 -4.60 15.00 9.88
C ASP A 46 -3.28 15.37 9.20
N GLN A 47 -2.14 14.94 9.73
CA GLN A 47 -0.83 15.21 9.12
C GLN A 47 -0.52 14.31 7.91
N LEU A 48 -1.07 13.08 7.88
CA LEU A 48 -0.83 12.11 6.82
C LEU A 48 -1.78 12.27 5.61
N TYR A 49 -3.01 12.73 5.86
CA TYR A 49 -4.08 12.75 4.87
C TYR A 49 -4.60 14.16 4.54
N ASN A 50 -4.78 15.02 5.56
CA ASN A 50 -5.39 16.35 5.39
C ASN A 50 -4.36 17.49 5.27
N GLY A 51 -3.13 17.29 5.74
CA GLY A 51 -2.09 18.32 5.88
C GLY A 51 -0.92 18.18 4.89
N ALA A 52 -0.94 17.20 4.00
CA ALA A 52 0.07 17.03 2.96
C ALA A 52 -0.10 18.12 1.88
N THR A 53 0.38 19.33 2.17
CA THR A 53 0.38 20.43 1.21
C THR A 53 1.15 20.00 -0.04
N GLY A 54 0.47 20.02 -1.20
CA GLY A 54 1.09 19.74 -2.49
C GLY A 54 0.81 18.38 -3.11
N VAL A 55 -0.22 17.64 -2.65
CA VAL A 55 -0.80 16.51 -3.40
C VAL A 55 -2.26 16.79 -3.81
N PRO A 56 -2.74 16.32 -4.98
CA PRO A 56 -4.06 16.71 -5.50
C PRO A 56 -5.27 16.06 -4.83
N VAL A 57 -5.07 14.90 -4.18
CA VAL A 57 -6.10 14.14 -3.46
C VAL A 57 -5.49 13.51 -2.21
N PRO A 58 -6.28 13.09 -1.21
CA PRO A 58 -5.77 12.43 -0.02
C PRO A 58 -5.03 11.13 -0.34
N PHE A 59 -4.15 10.72 0.57
CA PHE A 59 -3.54 9.40 0.53
C PHE A 59 -4.54 8.29 0.92
N ASP A 60 -4.24 7.07 0.52
CA ASP A 60 -4.88 5.85 1.01
C ASP A 60 -3.88 5.06 1.86
N CYS A 61 -4.33 4.57 3.02
CA CYS A 61 -3.54 3.66 3.85
C CYS A 61 -3.53 2.26 3.25
N VAL A 62 -2.37 1.81 2.75
CA VAL A 62 -2.20 0.40 2.38
C VAL A 62 -2.04 -0.43 3.65
N MET A 63 -1.10 -0.02 4.50
CA MET A 63 -0.78 -0.70 5.74
C MET A 63 -0.12 0.24 6.74
N ALA A 64 -0.41 0.05 8.03
CA ALA A 64 0.27 0.70 9.14
C ALA A 64 0.47 -0.29 10.29
N VAL A 65 1.68 -0.36 10.84
CA VAL A 65 2.02 -1.27 11.93
C VAL A 65 2.70 -0.54 13.08
N ARG A 66 2.46 -1.02 14.31
CA ARG A 66 3.21 -0.57 15.48
C ARG A 66 4.55 -1.31 15.55
N VAL A 67 5.62 -0.58 15.83
CA VAL A 67 7.01 -1.08 15.93
C VAL A 67 7.68 -0.48 17.17
N GLU A 68 8.66 -1.19 17.71
CA GLU A 68 9.39 -0.74 18.92
C GLU A 68 10.28 0.46 18.62
N ASP A 69 10.95 0.47 17.46
CA ASP A 69 11.79 1.58 17.01
C ASP A 69 11.36 2.05 15.61
N PRO A 70 10.40 2.99 15.51
CA PRO A 70 9.90 3.48 14.23
C PRO A 70 10.98 4.17 13.40
N ARG A 71 11.98 4.79 14.05
CA ARG A 71 13.06 5.51 13.35
C ARG A 71 14.00 4.53 12.67
N SER A 72 14.40 3.46 13.35
CA SER A 72 15.25 2.43 12.79
C SER A 72 14.51 1.63 11.70
N ALA A 73 13.25 1.25 11.95
CA ALA A 73 12.42 0.54 10.99
C ALA A 73 12.24 1.32 9.67
N GLU A 74 11.84 2.59 9.74
CA GLU A 74 11.71 3.46 8.56
C GLU A 74 13.04 3.59 7.81
N LYS A 75 14.14 3.86 8.53
CA LYS A 75 15.47 4.01 7.93
C LYS A 75 15.90 2.73 7.20
N ALA A 76 15.60 1.56 7.77
CA ALA A 76 15.90 0.28 7.15
C ALA A 76 15.09 0.07 5.86
N LEU A 77 13.79 0.40 5.86
CA LEU A 77 12.94 0.33 4.67
C LEU A 77 13.41 1.31 3.58
N HIS A 78 13.73 2.56 3.94
CA HIS A 78 14.26 3.55 3.00
C HIS A 78 15.60 3.13 2.39
N ALA A 79 16.43 2.42 3.15
CA ALA A 79 17.68 1.86 2.66
C ALA A 79 17.43 0.67 1.73
N ALA A 80 16.55 -0.25 2.11
CA ALA A 80 16.19 -1.44 1.34
C ALA A 80 15.59 -1.08 -0.03
N PHE A 81 14.70 -0.09 -0.07
CA PHE A 81 14.06 0.40 -1.30
C PHE A 81 14.75 1.64 -1.90
N GLY A 82 15.96 1.97 -1.44
CA GLY A 82 16.74 3.11 -1.93
C GLY A 82 16.90 3.15 -3.46
N PRO A 83 17.15 2.02 -4.14
CA PRO A 83 17.25 1.99 -5.61
C PRO A 83 15.98 2.43 -6.35
N GLN A 84 14.81 2.26 -5.74
CA GLN A 84 13.50 2.61 -6.30
C GLN A 84 13.02 4.00 -5.85
N ARG A 85 13.84 4.74 -5.12
CA ARG A 85 13.51 6.08 -4.61
C ARG A 85 13.62 7.12 -5.73
N ILE A 86 12.51 7.77 -6.07
CA ILE A 86 12.45 8.75 -7.17
C ILE A 86 13.31 9.99 -6.89
N ASN A 87 13.25 10.49 -5.66
CA ASN A 87 14.00 11.65 -5.23
C ASN A 87 14.69 11.34 -3.89
N PRO A 88 16.03 11.40 -3.81
CA PRO A 88 16.77 11.13 -2.58
C PRO A 88 16.35 11.99 -1.38
N GLY A 89 15.81 13.19 -1.62
CA GLY A 89 15.30 14.10 -0.58
C GLY A 89 13.82 13.90 -0.21
N ARG A 90 13.10 12.97 -0.85
CA ARG A 90 11.67 12.71 -0.57
C ARG A 90 11.42 11.23 -0.35
N GLU A 91 10.35 10.88 0.35
CA GLU A 91 10.08 9.50 0.78
C GLU A 91 9.11 8.77 -0.17
N PHE A 92 9.30 8.97 -1.47
CA PHE A 92 8.50 8.34 -2.52
C PHE A 92 9.31 7.32 -3.30
N PHE A 93 8.72 6.16 -3.51
CA PHE A 93 9.35 4.98 -4.07
C PHE A 93 8.46 4.42 -5.19
N GLU A 94 9.06 4.06 -6.32
CA GLU A 94 8.41 3.36 -7.42
C GLU A 94 8.50 1.84 -7.19
N ILE A 95 7.60 1.35 -6.34
CA ILE A 95 7.55 -0.04 -5.88
C ILE A 95 6.11 -0.49 -5.70
N ASP A 96 5.87 -1.80 -5.72
CA ASP A 96 4.57 -2.34 -5.39
C ASP A 96 4.32 -2.17 -3.87
N PRO A 97 3.20 -1.55 -3.46
CA PRO A 97 2.88 -1.35 -2.04
C PRO A 97 2.82 -2.65 -1.23
N ALA A 98 2.49 -3.80 -1.84
CA ALA A 98 2.46 -5.07 -1.14
C ALA A 98 3.85 -5.56 -0.74
N GLN A 99 4.91 -5.20 -1.46
CA GLN A 99 6.28 -5.55 -1.08
C GLN A 99 6.67 -4.88 0.24
N VAL A 100 6.26 -3.62 0.41
CA VAL A 100 6.51 -2.92 1.69
C VAL A 100 5.61 -3.46 2.78
N ALA A 101 4.33 -3.73 2.47
CA ALA A 101 3.38 -4.32 3.42
C ALA A 101 3.88 -5.67 3.97
N ALA A 102 4.45 -6.53 3.12
CA ALA A 102 5.02 -7.80 3.55
C ALA A 102 6.21 -7.63 4.51
N LEU A 103 7.05 -6.60 4.34
CA LEU A 103 8.09 -6.28 5.31
C LEU A 103 7.52 -5.72 6.61
N LEU A 104 6.46 -4.91 6.54
CA LEU A 104 5.76 -4.41 7.71
C LEU A 104 5.12 -5.53 8.54
N ASP A 105 4.55 -6.56 7.90
CA ASP A 105 4.04 -7.76 8.57
C ASP A 105 5.11 -8.47 9.42
N VAL A 106 6.38 -8.39 9.02
CA VAL A 106 7.50 -9.05 9.71
C VAL A 106 8.07 -8.20 10.85
N ILE A 107 8.18 -6.88 10.67
CA ILE A 107 8.83 -5.99 11.65
C ILE A 107 7.84 -5.40 12.67
N GLY A 108 6.55 -5.36 12.32
CA GLY A 108 5.48 -4.86 13.17
C GLY A 108 5.05 -5.88 14.21
N PHE A 109 4.65 -5.39 15.39
CA PHE A 109 4.05 -6.24 16.43
C PHE A 109 2.52 -6.09 16.54
N GLU A 110 1.93 -5.12 15.83
CA GLU A 110 0.49 -4.86 15.80
C GLU A 110 0.10 -4.22 14.45
N ASP A 111 -0.88 -4.80 13.74
CA ASP A 111 -1.50 -4.17 12.56
C ASP A 111 -2.57 -3.18 13.02
N VAL A 112 -2.30 -1.89 12.79
CA VAL A 112 -3.18 -0.77 13.16
C VAL A 112 -3.81 -0.11 11.93
N THR A 113 -3.84 -0.82 10.80
CA THR A 113 -4.47 -0.37 9.55
C THR A 113 -5.99 -0.19 9.68
N PRO A 114 -6.75 -1.07 10.38
CA PRO A 114 -8.19 -0.89 10.55
C PRO A 114 -8.54 0.46 11.21
N GLU A 115 -7.86 0.82 12.29
CA GLU A 115 -8.07 2.04 13.06
C GLU A 115 -7.80 3.27 12.19
N VAL A 116 -6.69 3.26 11.45
CA VAL A 116 -6.36 4.33 10.49
C VAL A 116 -7.43 4.46 9.41
N LYS A 117 -7.99 3.34 8.92
CA LYS A 117 -9.06 3.39 7.91
C LYS A 117 -10.41 3.84 8.46
N GLU A 118 -10.70 3.60 9.74
CA GLU A 118 -11.93 4.08 10.35
C GLU A 118 -11.91 5.59 10.56
N ASP A 119 -10.78 6.14 10.99
CA ASP A 119 -10.61 7.58 11.17
C ASP A 119 -10.72 8.32 9.82
N ASN A 120 -10.46 7.67 8.67
CA ASN A 120 -10.55 8.28 7.33
C ASN A 120 -11.99 8.69 6.97
N LYS A 121 -13.00 8.19 7.68
CA LYS A 121 -14.40 8.62 7.50
C LYS A 121 -14.62 10.09 7.85
N SER A 122 -13.66 10.75 8.49
CA SER A 122 -13.68 12.19 8.81
C SER A 122 -13.24 13.10 7.66
N ILE A 123 -12.72 12.54 6.55
CA ILE A 123 -12.27 13.31 5.38
C ILE A 123 -13.49 14.00 4.72
N PRO A 124 -13.38 15.29 4.30
CA PRO A 124 -14.46 15.99 3.61
C PRO A 124 -14.93 15.24 2.35
N GLU A 125 -16.24 15.20 2.13
CA GLU A 125 -16.87 14.50 1.00
C GLU A 125 -16.31 14.94 -0.37
N ALA A 126 -15.95 16.22 -0.51
CA ALA A 126 -15.35 16.75 -1.74
C ALA A 126 -14.01 16.07 -2.09
N GLU A 127 -13.15 15.84 -1.10
CA GLU A 127 -11.84 15.19 -1.27
C GLU A 127 -12.02 13.70 -1.62
N LEU A 128 -12.93 13.01 -0.93
CA LEU A 128 -13.28 11.61 -1.23
C LEU A 128 -13.81 11.48 -2.66
N SER A 129 -14.65 12.41 -3.10
CA SER A 129 -15.20 12.41 -4.45
C SER A 129 -14.13 12.57 -5.54
N ALA A 130 -13.04 13.30 -5.25
CA ALA A 130 -11.92 13.49 -6.17
C ALA A 130 -11.10 12.20 -6.30
N SER A 131 -10.76 11.54 -5.19
CA SER A 131 -10.12 10.23 -5.19
C SER A 131 -10.96 9.19 -5.93
N GLU A 132 -12.28 9.17 -5.70
CA GLU A 132 -13.19 8.26 -6.39
C GLU A 132 -13.24 8.49 -7.91
N LYS A 133 -13.22 9.75 -8.36
CA LYS A 133 -13.19 10.09 -9.79
C LYS A 133 -11.92 9.56 -10.45
N LEU A 134 -10.77 9.74 -9.82
CA LEU A 134 -9.50 9.20 -10.32
C LEU A 134 -9.52 7.67 -10.34
N ARG A 135 -10.02 7.04 -9.28
CA ARG A 135 -10.15 5.59 -9.20
C ARG A 135 -11.09 5.00 -10.26
N LYS A 136 -12.21 5.67 -10.58
CA LYS A 136 -13.15 5.27 -11.63
C LYS A 136 -12.58 5.34 -13.05
N ARG A 137 -11.53 6.14 -13.27
CA ARG A 137 -10.83 6.19 -14.58
C ARG A 137 -9.96 4.96 -14.80
N ARG A 138 -9.49 4.31 -13.73
CA ARG A 138 -8.66 3.11 -13.82
C ARG A 138 -9.55 1.92 -14.23
N PRO A 139 -9.19 1.18 -15.29
CA PRO A 139 -9.91 -0.02 -15.65
C PRO A 139 -9.95 -1.00 -14.49
N ASN A 140 -11.11 -1.56 -14.21
CA ASN A 140 -11.21 -2.59 -13.20
C ASN A 140 -10.51 -3.87 -13.69
N LEU A 141 -9.85 -4.60 -12.79
CA LEU A 141 -9.24 -5.90 -13.10
C LEU A 141 -10.25 -6.82 -13.78
N ASN A 142 -9.90 -7.30 -14.97
CA ASN A 142 -10.68 -8.24 -15.77
C ASN A 142 -9.73 -9.28 -16.37
N PHE A 143 -9.92 -10.55 -15.99
CA PHE A 143 -9.07 -11.66 -16.43
C PHE A 143 -9.11 -11.83 -17.94
N ALA A 144 -10.28 -11.67 -18.58
CA ALA A 144 -10.39 -11.84 -20.03
C ALA A 144 -9.62 -10.75 -20.79
N ASP A 145 -9.74 -9.48 -20.38
CA ASP A 145 -8.98 -8.37 -20.98
C ASP A 145 -7.47 -8.56 -20.79
N MET A 146 -7.07 -9.11 -19.64
CA MET A 146 -5.67 -9.40 -19.28
C MET A 146 -5.13 -10.68 -19.94
N GLY A 147 -5.92 -11.35 -20.79
CA GLY A 147 -5.52 -12.58 -21.49
C GLY A 147 -5.44 -13.82 -20.60
N ILE A 148 -6.09 -13.81 -19.44
CA ILE A 148 -6.11 -14.91 -18.46
C ILE A 148 -7.43 -15.69 -18.63
N PRO A 149 -7.39 -16.91 -19.19
CA PRO A 149 -8.60 -17.68 -19.47
C PRO A 149 -9.24 -18.25 -18.20
N VAL A 150 -10.55 -18.48 -18.26
CA VAL A 150 -11.29 -19.24 -17.23
C VAL A 150 -10.71 -20.66 -17.11
N GLY A 151 -10.55 -21.13 -15.88
CA GLY A 151 -9.83 -22.36 -15.52
C GLY A 151 -8.36 -22.16 -15.20
N SER A 152 -7.81 -20.94 -15.38
CA SER A 152 -6.44 -20.63 -14.99
C SER A 152 -6.27 -20.62 -13.47
N VAL A 153 -5.15 -21.14 -12.99
CA VAL A 153 -4.75 -21.06 -11.58
C VAL A 153 -3.74 -19.93 -11.41
N LEU A 154 -3.97 -19.07 -10.43
CA LEU A 154 -3.02 -18.06 -9.98
C LEU A 154 -2.46 -18.51 -8.64
N HIS A 155 -1.15 -18.39 -8.49
CA HIS A 155 -0.44 -18.76 -7.27
C HIS A 155 -0.13 -17.52 -6.44
N ALA A 156 -0.11 -17.66 -5.12
CA ALA A 156 0.25 -16.58 -4.23
C ALA A 156 1.71 -16.17 -4.43
N ALA A 157 1.99 -14.87 -4.40
CA ALA A 157 3.36 -14.35 -4.51
C ALA A 157 4.24 -14.72 -3.30
N THR A 158 3.61 -14.99 -2.16
CA THR A 158 4.25 -15.39 -0.90
C THR A 158 3.42 -16.48 -0.25
N GLY A 159 4.04 -17.57 0.20
CA GLY A 159 3.36 -18.70 0.84
C GLY A 159 2.67 -19.66 -0.15
N ASP A 160 1.87 -20.57 0.40
CA ASP A 160 1.20 -21.65 -0.35
C ASP A 160 -0.29 -21.34 -0.52
N GLY A 161 -0.62 -20.47 -1.47
CA GLY A 161 -2.00 -20.08 -1.78
C GLY A 161 -2.29 -20.15 -3.26
N GLU A 162 -3.50 -20.56 -3.63
CA GLU A 162 -3.93 -20.64 -5.03
C GLU A 162 -5.39 -20.20 -5.17
N ILE A 163 -5.70 -19.57 -6.30
CA ILE A 163 -7.06 -19.23 -6.72
C ILE A 163 -7.28 -19.66 -8.17
N GLU A 164 -8.50 -20.09 -8.50
CA GLU A 164 -8.86 -20.46 -9.86
C GLU A 164 -9.74 -19.38 -10.49
N VAL A 165 -9.44 -18.94 -11.71
CA VAL A 165 -10.28 -18.00 -12.46
C VAL A 165 -11.54 -18.72 -12.93
N VAL A 166 -12.72 -18.27 -12.48
CA VAL A 166 -14.01 -18.89 -12.85
C VAL A 166 -14.91 -17.98 -13.70
N GLY A 167 -14.46 -16.77 -13.97
CA GLY A 167 -15.12 -15.83 -14.87
C GLY A 167 -14.26 -14.59 -15.09
N GLU A 168 -14.74 -13.65 -15.90
CA GLU A 168 -14.01 -12.41 -16.26
C GLU A 168 -13.54 -11.59 -15.04
N ARG A 169 -14.29 -11.66 -13.93
CA ARG A 169 -14.05 -10.86 -12.72
C ARG A 169 -14.20 -11.66 -11.43
N LYS A 170 -14.20 -12.99 -11.54
CA LYS A 170 -14.53 -13.92 -10.45
C LYS A 170 -13.49 -15.01 -10.34
N VAL A 171 -13.21 -15.41 -9.11
CA VAL A 171 -12.29 -16.50 -8.77
C VAL A 171 -12.95 -17.46 -7.80
N SER A 172 -12.55 -18.73 -7.85
CA SER A 172 -12.82 -19.72 -6.81
C SER A 172 -11.66 -19.74 -5.84
N PHE A 173 -11.94 -19.56 -4.55
CA PHE A 173 -10.99 -19.74 -3.47
C PHE A 173 -11.62 -20.67 -2.44
N GLN A 174 -10.92 -21.75 -2.07
CA GLN A 174 -11.43 -22.77 -1.14
C GLN A 174 -12.81 -23.32 -1.56
N GLY A 175 -13.04 -23.46 -2.87
CA GLY A 175 -14.29 -23.98 -3.45
C GLY A 175 -15.46 -22.98 -3.47
N GLN A 176 -15.24 -21.71 -3.12
CA GLN A 176 -16.27 -20.67 -3.14
C GLN A 176 -15.97 -19.62 -4.21
N GLU A 177 -16.96 -19.31 -5.04
CA GLU A 177 -16.88 -18.22 -6.01
C GLU A 177 -16.99 -16.85 -5.32
N MET A 178 -16.00 -15.99 -5.55
CA MET A 178 -15.94 -14.65 -4.99
C MET A 178 -15.16 -13.69 -5.90
N SER A 179 -15.07 -12.41 -5.51
CA SER A 179 -14.16 -11.48 -6.17
C SER A 179 -12.71 -11.76 -5.77
N ILE A 180 -11.75 -11.45 -6.65
CA ILE A 180 -10.32 -11.62 -6.33
C ILE A 180 -9.91 -10.79 -5.09
N THR A 181 -10.50 -9.62 -4.89
CA THR A 181 -10.28 -8.81 -3.67
C THR A 181 -10.71 -9.56 -2.41
N GLN A 182 -11.87 -10.24 -2.45
CA GLN A 182 -12.34 -11.03 -1.32
C GLN A 182 -11.47 -12.26 -1.10
N ALA A 183 -11.05 -12.96 -2.17
CA ALA A 183 -10.13 -14.09 -2.06
C ALA A 183 -8.79 -13.67 -1.45
N THR A 184 -8.24 -12.53 -1.88
CA THR A 184 -6.98 -11.97 -1.34
C THR A 184 -7.12 -11.62 0.15
N LYS A 185 -8.24 -11.01 0.53
CA LYS A 185 -8.52 -10.69 1.95
C LYS A 185 -8.52 -11.96 2.81
N LEU A 186 -9.19 -13.02 2.36
CA LEU A 186 -9.26 -14.29 3.07
C LEU A 186 -7.90 -14.99 3.10
N TYR A 187 -7.17 -14.99 1.99
CA TYR A 187 -5.82 -15.55 1.88
C TYR A 187 -4.86 -14.93 2.90
N LEU A 188 -4.84 -13.60 2.97
CA LEU A 188 -3.99 -12.85 3.91
C LEU A 188 -4.54 -12.82 5.34
N GLN A 189 -5.73 -13.39 5.58
CA GLN A 189 -6.42 -13.38 6.87
C GLN A 189 -6.62 -11.96 7.44
N ARG A 190 -6.85 -10.97 6.57
CA ARG A 190 -6.99 -9.57 6.96
C ARG A 190 -8.45 -9.17 7.18
N PRO A 191 -8.76 -8.28 8.15
CA PRO A 191 -10.12 -7.82 8.38
C PRO A 191 -10.62 -6.79 7.35
N TYR A 192 -9.71 -6.22 6.54
CA TYR A 192 -10.01 -5.22 5.51
C TYR A 192 -9.55 -5.68 4.10
N PRO A 193 -10.14 -5.14 3.02
CA PRO A 193 -9.69 -5.41 1.66
C PRO A 193 -8.35 -4.73 1.35
N VAL A 194 -7.54 -5.39 0.52
CA VAL A 194 -6.28 -4.87 -0.06
C VAL A 194 -6.32 -4.94 -1.58
N ALA A 195 -5.42 -4.21 -2.25
CA ALA A 195 -5.24 -4.34 -3.69
C ALA A 195 -4.82 -5.79 -4.02
N PRO A 196 -5.55 -6.52 -4.89
CA PRO A 196 -5.33 -7.96 -5.06
C PRO A 196 -4.13 -8.31 -5.95
N ALA A 197 -3.89 -7.53 -7.02
CA ALA A 197 -2.91 -7.86 -8.06
C ALA A 197 -1.48 -8.19 -7.55
N PRO A 198 -0.94 -7.49 -6.54
CA PRO A 198 0.42 -7.78 -6.05
C PRO A 198 0.60 -9.16 -5.42
N TYR A 199 -0.48 -9.80 -5.00
CA TYR A 199 -0.44 -11.04 -4.23
C TYR A 199 -0.56 -12.29 -5.10
N TRP A 200 -0.76 -12.13 -6.41
CA TRP A 200 -1.04 -13.24 -7.32
C TRP A 200 -0.09 -13.25 -8.51
N ILE A 201 0.32 -14.46 -8.88
CA ILE A 201 1.22 -14.76 -10.00
C ILE A 201 0.49 -15.65 -10.99
N TYR A 202 0.57 -15.30 -12.26
CA TYR A 202 0.06 -16.10 -13.37
C TYR A 202 1.22 -16.42 -14.33
N GLU A 203 1.45 -17.71 -14.61
CA GLU A 203 2.52 -18.19 -15.50
C GLU A 203 3.91 -17.60 -15.18
N GLY A 204 4.23 -17.45 -13.89
CA GLY A 204 5.51 -16.90 -13.43
C GLY A 204 5.61 -15.37 -13.51
N ARG A 205 4.54 -14.68 -13.88
CA ARG A 205 4.47 -13.21 -13.99
C ARG A 205 3.56 -12.63 -12.92
N SER A 206 3.93 -11.46 -12.39
CA SER A 206 3.09 -10.73 -11.43
C SER A 206 1.77 -10.30 -12.08
N LEU A 207 0.65 -10.49 -11.40
CA LEU A 207 -0.64 -9.99 -11.88
C LEU A 207 -0.65 -8.45 -11.91
N SER A 208 0.15 -7.77 -11.06
CA SER A 208 0.37 -6.32 -11.15
C SER A 208 1.00 -5.93 -12.50
N ASP A 209 2.02 -6.66 -12.95
CA ASP A 209 2.71 -6.37 -14.22
C ASP A 209 1.77 -6.61 -15.42
N ILE A 210 1.04 -7.73 -15.42
CA ILE A 210 0.04 -8.02 -16.45
C ILE A 210 -1.03 -6.93 -16.50
N TYR A 211 -1.47 -6.44 -15.34
CA TYR A 211 -2.45 -5.35 -15.27
C TYR A 211 -1.89 -4.06 -15.85
N VAL A 212 -0.65 -3.69 -15.50
CA VAL A 212 0.01 -2.49 -16.03
C VAL A 212 0.27 -2.61 -17.53
N GLU A 213 0.60 -3.77 -18.07
CA GLU A 213 0.75 -3.93 -19.52
C GLU A 213 -0.60 -3.82 -20.26
N THR A 214 -1.67 -4.35 -19.66
CA THR A 214 -3.01 -4.31 -20.25
C THR A 214 -3.62 -2.91 -20.20
N TYR A 215 -3.37 -2.17 -19.11
CA TYR A 215 -4.06 -0.91 -18.79
C TYR A 215 -3.14 0.29 -18.53
N GLY A 216 -1.83 0.15 -18.71
CA GLY A 216 -0.86 1.22 -18.45
C GLY A 216 -1.01 2.41 -19.37
N GLY A 217 -1.45 2.18 -20.62
CA GLY A 217 -1.72 3.24 -21.60
C GLY A 217 -2.90 4.16 -21.26
N TRP A 218 -3.66 3.89 -20.18
CA TRP A 218 -4.72 4.80 -19.72
C TRP A 218 -4.17 6.06 -19.04
N GLN A 219 -2.86 6.08 -18.73
CA GLN A 219 -2.18 7.24 -18.16
C GLN A 219 -1.92 8.35 -19.19
N ASP A 220 -1.91 8.03 -20.49
CA ASP A 220 -1.67 8.99 -21.59
C ASP A 220 -2.96 9.66 -22.12
N ALA A 221 -4.13 9.27 -21.60
CA ALA A 221 -5.42 9.84 -21.99
C ALA A 221 -5.84 10.98 -21.06
N THR A 222 -5.10 12.09 -21.10
CA THR A 222 -5.54 13.40 -20.55
C THR A 222 -5.18 14.54 -21.49
#